data_AF-A0A496WFX2-F1
#
_entry.id   AF-A0A496WFX2-F1
#
_cell.length_a   1.000
_cell.length_b   1.000
_cell.length_c   1.000
_cell.angle_alpha   90.00
_cell.angle_beta   90.00
_cell.angle_gamma   90.00
#
_symmetry.space_group_name_H-M   'P 1'
#
loop_
_entity.id
_entity.type
_entity.pdbx_description
1 polymer ?
#
loop_
_entity_poly.entity_id
_entity_poly.type
_entity_poly.pdbx_seq_one_letter_code
_entity_poly.pdbx_strand_id
1 'polypeptide(L)'
;MRNWFLINLGDAMLAVDQQDRIKDLLLSAYAQAGSPDEMAVFTRHESEGRLHCDVMIYFSPMSAKVAEEVNARSCEKPSPIGLSLLAGSKQSWLILFPELAR
;
A
#
# COMPACT_ATOMS: atom_id res chain seq x y z
N MET A 1 -2.08 11.66 14.52
CA MET A 1 -1.14 11.28 13.45
C MET A 1 -1.78 10.12 12.70
N ARG A 2 -2.05 10.28 11.41
CA ARG A 2 -2.59 9.19 10.56
C ARG A 2 -1.38 8.45 10.00
N ASN A 3 -0.87 7.50 10.78
CA ASN A 3 0.37 6.79 10.43
C ASN A 3 0.12 5.88 9.23
N TRP A 4 1.04 5.93 8.28
CA TRP A 4 1.10 4.97 7.18
C TRP A 4 1.92 3.77 7.63
N PHE A 5 1.79 2.65 6.92
CA PHE A 5 2.62 1.48 7.19
C PHE A 5 3.31 1.02 5.92
N LEU A 6 4.47 0.41 6.09
CA LEU A 6 5.35 -0.01 5.01
C LEU A 6 5.85 -1.43 5.27
N ILE A 7 5.85 -2.26 4.23
CA ILE A 7 6.58 -3.51 4.20
C ILE A 7 7.40 -3.58 2.91
N ASN A 8 8.64 -4.05 3.01
CA ASN A 8 9.47 -4.37 1.86
C ASN A 8 9.27 -5.87 1.57
N LEU A 9 8.75 -6.21 0.39
CA LEU A 9 8.59 -7.60 -0.06
C LEU A 9 9.85 -8.16 -0.73
N GLY A 10 10.85 -7.33 -0.97
CA GLY A 10 12.09 -7.69 -1.65
C GLY A 10 11.88 -7.84 -3.15
N ASP A 11 12.50 -8.88 -3.72
CA ASP A 11 12.53 -9.09 -5.17
C ASP A 11 11.12 -9.22 -5.78
N ALA A 12 10.84 -8.43 -6.80
CA ALA A 12 9.56 -8.42 -7.51
C ALA A 12 9.08 -9.81 -7.98
N MET A 13 9.99 -10.71 -8.36
CA MET A 13 9.62 -12.07 -8.79
C MET A 13 9.12 -12.94 -7.64
N LEU A 14 9.63 -12.72 -6.43
CA LEU A 14 9.21 -13.47 -5.23
C LEU A 14 8.03 -12.79 -4.52
N ALA A 15 7.82 -11.51 -4.79
CA ALA A 15 6.78 -10.70 -4.17
C ALA A 15 5.38 -10.88 -4.77
N VAL A 16 5.21 -11.60 -5.89
CA VAL A 16 3.90 -11.74 -6.57
C VAL A 16 2.88 -12.43 -5.67
N ASP A 17 3.21 -13.61 -5.12
CA ASP A 17 2.32 -14.34 -4.22
C ASP A 17 2.01 -13.55 -2.94
N GLN A 18 2.97 -12.77 -2.45
CA GLN A 18 2.78 -11.92 -1.28
C GLN A 18 1.87 -10.72 -1.59
N GLN A 19 1.99 -10.11 -2.76
CA GLN A 19 1.11 -9.03 -3.23
C GLN A 19 -0.32 -9.51 -3.38
N ASP A 20 -0.54 -10.68 -3.98
CA ASP A 20 -1.87 -11.27 -4.13
C ASP A 20 -2.49 -11.58 -2.76
N ARG A 21 -1.71 -12.14 -1.83
CA ARG A 21 -2.16 -12.34 -0.43
C ARG A 21 -2.55 -11.01 0.23
N ILE A 22 -1.74 -9.97 0.10
CA ILE A 22 -2.03 -8.65 0.67
C ILE A 22 -3.31 -8.06 0.07
N LYS A 23 -3.50 -8.22 -1.24
CA LYS A 23 -4.70 -7.78 -1.94
C LYS A 23 -5.94 -8.48 -1.41
N ASP A 24 -5.90 -9.80 -1.23
CA ASP A 24 -7.03 -10.55 -0.68
C ASP A 24 -7.36 -10.15 0.76
N LEU A 25 -6.33 -9.97 1.61
CA LEU A 25 -6.50 -9.47 2.98
C LEU A 25 -7.14 -8.07 2.98
N LEU A 26 -6.67 -7.17 2.12
CA LEU A 26 -7.25 -5.84 2.01
C LEU A 26 -8.69 -5.89 1.52
N LEU A 27 -9.01 -6.68 0.49
CA LEU A 27 -10.37 -6.78 -0.04
C LEU A 27 -11.34 -7.33 1.01
N SER A 28 -10.91 -8.30 1.81
CA SER A 28 -11.67 -8.82 2.94
C SER A 28 -11.90 -7.74 4.02
N ALA A 29 -10.86 -6.99 4.38
CA ALA A 29 -10.97 -5.89 5.33
C ALA A 29 -11.85 -4.73 4.80
N TYR A 30 -11.75 -4.44 3.50
CA TYR A 30 -12.50 -3.41 2.79
C TYR A 30 -13.99 -3.72 2.80
N ALA A 31 -14.36 -4.97 2.49
CA ALA A 31 -15.74 -5.41 2.58
C ALA A 31 -16.29 -5.34 4.02
N GLN A 32 -15.51 -5.77 5.01
CA GLN A 32 -15.91 -5.72 6.43
C GLN A 32 -16.07 -4.29 6.96
N ALA A 33 -15.27 -3.34 6.47
CA ALA A 33 -15.31 -1.94 6.88
C ALA A 33 -16.37 -1.11 6.14
N GLY A 34 -17.17 -1.71 5.25
CA GLY A 34 -18.19 -0.99 4.49
C GLY A 34 -17.66 -0.22 3.29
N SER A 35 -16.55 -0.66 2.70
CA SER A 35 -15.94 -0.08 1.49
C SER A 35 -15.47 1.39 1.63
N PRO A 36 -14.70 1.75 2.66
CA PRO A 36 -14.27 3.13 2.87
C PRO A 36 -13.26 3.57 1.79
N ASP A 37 -13.52 4.70 1.13
CA ASP A 37 -12.65 5.23 0.06
C ASP A 37 -11.21 5.56 0.51
N GLU A 38 -10.98 5.73 1.81
CA GLU A 38 -9.67 5.96 2.42
C GLU A 38 -8.83 4.68 2.61
N MET A 39 -9.42 3.49 2.48
CA MET A 39 -8.71 2.22 2.62
C MET A 39 -8.12 1.78 1.28
N ALA A 40 -6.78 1.83 1.20
CA ALA A 40 -6.04 1.47 0.01
C ALA A 40 -4.64 1.00 0.35
N VAL A 41 -4.11 0.14 -0.52
CA VAL A 41 -2.72 -0.32 -0.49
C VAL A 41 -2.07 0.07 -1.80
N PHE A 42 -0.87 0.63 -1.70
CA PHE A 42 -0.10 1.08 -2.83
C PHE A 42 1.20 0.30 -2.93
N THR A 43 1.70 0.09 -4.14
CA THR A 43 3.02 -0.48 -4.41
C THR A 43 3.95 0.58 -4.97
N ARG A 44 5.24 0.43 -4.72
CA ARG A 44 6.30 1.15 -5.42
C ARG A 44 7.42 0.17 -5.73
N HIS A 45 7.95 0.26 -6.93
CA HIS A 45 9.18 -0.46 -7.29
C HIS A 45 10.36 0.49 -7.06
N GLU A 46 11.26 0.11 -6.17
CA GLU A 46 12.49 0.86 -5.90
C GLU A 46 13.68 0.12 -6.50
N SER A 47 14.30 0.74 -7.49
CA SER A 47 15.51 0.26 -8.15
C SER A 47 16.66 1.16 -7.70
N GLU A 48 17.11 1.05 -6.44
CA GLU A 48 18.22 1.84 -5.90
C GLU A 48 19.59 1.42 -6.49
N GLY A 49 19.73 1.44 -7.82
CA GLY A 49 21.00 1.19 -8.52
C GLY A 49 21.57 -0.23 -8.40
N ARG A 50 20.79 -1.19 -7.87
CA ARG A 50 21.12 -2.62 -7.84
C ARG A 50 20.45 -3.36 -9.00
N LEU A 51 20.87 -4.61 -9.22
CA LEU A 51 20.33 -5.49 -10.26
C LEU A 51 18.83 -5.86 -10.04
N HIS A 52 18.33 -5.69 -8.81
CA HIS A 52 16.99 -6.10 -8.39
C HIS A 52 16.10 -4.90 -8.09
N CYS A 53 14.83 -4.99 -8.47
CA CYS A 53 13.80 -4.04 -8.12
C CYS A 53 13.11 -4.55 -6.85
N ASP A 54 13.25 -3.80 -5.76
CA ASP A 54 12.54 -4.12 -4.52
C ASP A 54 11.09 -3.61 -4.62
N VAL A 55 10.14 -4.42 -4.16
CA VAL A 55 8.73 -4.05 -4.10
C VAL A 55 8.38 -3.58 -2.70
N MET A 56 8.10 -2.29 -2.61
CA MET A 56 7.63 -1.63 -1.38
C MET A 56 6.11 -1.56 -1.40
N ILE A 57 5.47 -1.98 -0.32
CA ILE A 57 4.02 -1.89 -0.14
C ILE A 57 3.69 -0.91 0.96
N TYR A 58 2.83 0.06 0.65
CA TYR A 58 2.38 1.10 1.55
C TYR A 58 0.90 0.93 1.86
N PHE A 59 0.57 0.89 3.14
CA PHE A 59 -0.79 0.78 3.65
C PHE A 59 -1.28 2.15 4.09
N SER A 60 -2.47 2.53 3.63
CA SER A 60 -3.13 3.72 4.15
C SER A 60 -3.48 3.54 5.64
N PRO A 61 -3.68 4.64 6.38
CA PRO A 61 -4.05 4.60 7.80
C PRO A 61 -5.29 3.75 8.09
N MET A 62 -6.26 3.71 7.17
CA MET A 62 -7.47 2.90 7.31
C MET A 62 -7.21 1.39 7.12
N SER A 63 -6.09 1.02 6.50
CA SER A 63 -5.65 -0.38 6.35
C SER A 63 -4.68 -0.84 7.45
N ALA A 64 -4.64 -0.16 8.60
CA ALA A 64 -3.78 -0.51 9.74
C ALA A 64 -3.91 -1.98 10.18
N LYS A 65 -5.13 -2.52 10.21
CA LYS A 65 -5.37 -3.92 10.59
C LYS A 65 -4.67 -4.91 9.63
N VAL A 66 -4.73 -4.64 8.32
CA VAL A 66 -4.05 -5.46 7.31
C VAL A 66 -2.54 -5.31 7.43
N ALA A 67 -2.07 -4.09 7.70
CA ALA A 67 -0.66 -3.80 7.94
C ALA A 67 -0.10 -4.59 9.14
N GLU A 68 -0.85 -4.64 10.24
CA GLU A 68 -0.50 -5.43 11.43
C GLU A 68 -0.44 -6.94 11.12
N GLU A 69 -1.40 -7.47 10.37
CA GLU A 69 -1.43 -8.89 9.97
C GLU A 69 -0.21 -9.33 9.17
N VAL A 70 0.39 -8.40 8.39
CA VAL A 70 1.60 -8.67 7.61
C VAL A 70 2.88 -8.20 8.30
N ASN A 71 2.81 -7.73 9.55
CA ASN A 71 3.94 -7.18 10.30
C ASN A 71 4.62 -5.98 9.59
N ALA A 72 3.83 -5.13 8.94
CA ALA A 72 4.33 -3.89 8.37
C ALA A 72 4.73 -2.90 9.47
N ARG A 73 5.76 -2.09 9.19
CA ARG A 73 6.26 -1.07 10.13
C ARG A 73 5.56 0.27 9.89
N SER A 74 5.32 1.03 10.95
CA SER A 74 4.87 2.42 10.84
C SER A 74 5.88 3.26 10.06
N CYS A 75 5.40 4.13 9.19
CA CYS A 75 6.19 5.02 8.36
C CYS A 75 5.48 6.37 8.12
N GLU A 76 6.20 7.30 7.51
CA GLU A 76 5.62 8.56 7.03
C GLU A 76 4.80 8.33 5.75
N LYS A 77 3.94 9.30 5.43
CA LYS A 77 3.16 9.28 4.18
C LYS A 77 4.13 9.20 2.99
N PRO A 78 3.97 8.22 2.09
CA PRO A 78 4.87 8.09 0.94
C PRO A 78 4.60 9.19 -0.10
N SER A 79 5.54 9.41 -1.02
CA SER A 79 5.33 10.37 -2.12
C SER A 79 4.48 9.76 -3.23
N PRO A 80 3.47 10.46 -3.80
CA PRO A 80 2.65 9.94 -4.91
C PRO A 80 3.46 9.56 -6.15
N ILE A 81 4.67 10.11 -6.31
CA ILE A 81 5.53 9.83 -7.45
C ILE A 81 6.00 8.37 -7.41
N GLY A 82 5.74 7.61 -8.49
CA GLY A 82 6.12 6.20 -8.60
C GLY A 82 5.30 5.23 -7.75
N LEU A 83 4.26 5.70 -7.05
CA LEU A 83 3.29 4.82 -6.39
C LEU A 83 2.25 4.33 -7.40
N SER A 84 1.84 3.07 -7.24
CA SER A 84 0.75 2.44 -7.99
C SER A 84 -0.29 1.90 -7.01
N LEU A 85 -1.57 1.95 -7.36
CA LEU A 85 -2.63 1.39 -6.52
C LEU A 85 -2.65 -0.14 -6.68
N LEU A 86 -2.34 -0.87 -5.62
CA LEU A 86 -2.44 -2.34 -5.61
C LEU A 86 -3.89 -2.79 -5.42
N ALA A 87 -4.57 -2.20 -4.43
CA ALA A 87 -5.93 -2.55 -4.06
C ALA A 87 -6.61 -1.41 -3.28
N GLY A 88 -7.94 -1.30 -3.42
CA GLY A 88 -8.76 -0.24 -2.81
C GLY A 88 -9.47 0.64 -3.85
N SER A 89 -10.13 1.70 -3.38
CA SER A 89 -10.85 2.64 -4.24
C SER A 89 -9.90 3.58 -4.98
N LYS A 90 -10.22 3.95 -6.23
CA LYS A 90 -9.48 5.00 -6.96
C LYS A 90 -9.63 6.37 -6.30
N GLN A 91 -10.72 6.61 -5.57
CA GLN A 91 -10.95 7.83 -4.80
C GLN A 91 -9.89 8.02 -3.70
N SER A 92 -9.28 6.92 -3.23
CA SER A 92 -8.20 6.97 -2.24
C SER A 92 -7.06 7.89 -2.66
N TRP A 93 -6.76 8.01 -3.96
CA TRP A 93 -5.75 8.95 -4.45
C TRP A 93 -6.08 10.40 -4.11
N LEU A 94 -7.32 10.82 -4.33
CA LEU A 94 -7.74 12.20 -4.06
C LEU A 94 -7.84 12.50 -2.56
N ILE A 95 -8.25 11.50 -1.77
CA ILE A 95 -8.40 11.67 -0.32
C ILE A 95 -7.06 11.61 0.41
N LEU A 96 -6.21 10.65 0.04
CA LEU A 96 -4.91 10.42 0.68
C LEU A 96 -3.81 11.33 0.11
N PHE A 97 -3.91 11.73 -1.16
CA PHE A 97 -2.98 12.61 -1.87
C PHE A 97 -3.70 13.81 -2.51
N PRO A 98 -4.34 14.69 -1.71
CA PRO A 98 -5.05 15.85 -2.23
C PRO A 98 -4.16 16.80 -3.05
N GLU A 99 -2.85 16.76 -2.86
CA GLU A 99 -1.87 17.48 -3.66
C GLU A 99 -1.88 17.11 -5.16
N LEU A 100 -2.41 15.95 -5.54
CA LEU A 100 -2.55 15.52 -6.94
C LEU A 100 -3.79 16.10 -7.63
N ALA A 101 -4.75 16.64 -6.88
CA ALA A 101 -6.01 17.17 -7.41
C ALA A 101 -5.89 18.62 -7.91
N ARG A 102 -4.66 19.14 -8.03
CA ARG A 102 -4.35 20.55 -8.28
C ARG A 102 -3.82 20.75 -9.69
#